data_AF-E9H2V2-F1
#
_entry.id   AF-E9H2V2-F1
#
_cell.length_a   1.000
_cell.length_b   1.000
_cell.length_c   1.000
_cell.angle_alpha   90.00
_cell.angle_beta   90.00
_cell.angle_gamma   90.00
#
_symmetry.space_group_name_H-M   'P 1'
#
loop_
_entity.id
_entity.type
_entity.pdbx_description
1 polymer ?
#
loop_
_entity_poly.entity_id
_entity_poly.type
_entity_poly.pdbx_seq_one_letter_code
_entity_poly.pdbx_strand_id
1 'polypeptide(L)'
;RYQYDGFDLDLTYVTDKIIAMSFPSSGKMSFYRNPMSEVVRLLDTKHPNRYKVYNLCSEHSYSPSYFHGRVANFPIDDHNVP
;
A
#
# COMPACT_ATOMS: atom_id res chain seq x y z
N ARG A 1 5.45 11.72 0.41
CA ARG A 1 5.32 11.29 1.83
C ARG A 1 4.12 12.01 2.44
N TYR A 2 3.22 11.26 3.07
CA TYR A 2 1.97 11.72 3.65
C TYR A 2 2.12 11.83 5.17
N GLN A 3 1.98 13.05 5.70
CA GLN A 3 2.14 13.38 7.12
C GLN A 3 0.95 14.18 7.65
N TYR A 4 -0.22 13.55 7.70
CA TYR A 4 -1.48 14.19 8.10
C TYR A 4 -2.33 13.24 8.94
N ASP A 5 -3.20 13.80 9.80
CA ASP A 5 -4.18 13.06 10.62
C ASP A 5 -3.58 11.89 11.44
N GLY A 6 -2.36 12.08 11.93
CA GLY A 6 -1.65 11.05 12.70
C GLY A 6 -1.15 9.87 11.87
N PHE A 7 -0.98 10.04 10.55
CA PHE A 7 -0.29 9.09 9.69
C PHE A 7 1.05 9.67 9.25
N ASP A 8 2.08 8.82 9.20
CA ASP A 8 3.37 9.11 8.55
C ASP A 8 3.71 7.94 7.63
N LEU A 9 3.36 8.08 6.36
CA LEU A 9 3.49 7.01 5.36
C LEU A 9 4.17 7.54 4.10
N ASP A 10 5.01 6.72 3.49
CA ASP A 10 5.49 6.93 2.13
C ASP A 10 4.37 6.60 1.13
N LEU A 11 3.49 7.57 0.99
CA LEU A 11 2.27 7.55 0.20
C LEU A 11 2.06 8.96 -0.36
N THR A 12 1.49 9.05 -1.56
CA THR A 12 1.14 10.30 -2.24
C THR A 12 -0.15 10.13 -3.04
N TYR A 13 -1.06 11.09 -2.91
CA TYR A 13 -2.21 11.20 -3.81
C TYR A 13 -1.73 11.81 -5.12
N VAL A 14 -1.68 11.01 -6.18
CA VAL A 14 -1.41 11.49 -7.55
C VAL A 14 -2.62 12.28 -8.05
N THR A 15 -3.81 11.82 -7.68
CA THR A 15 -5.08 12.53 -7.83
C THR A 15 -5.95 12.22 -6.60
N ASP A 16 -7.14 12.82 -6.51
CA ASP A 16 -8.10 12.54 -5.44
C ASP A 16 -8.51 11.06 -5.34
N LYS A 17 -8.32 10.27 -6.42
CA LYS A 17 -8.73 8.86 -6.51
C LYS A 17 -7.58 7.89 -6.76
N ILE A 18 -6.37 8.39 -7.01
CA ILE A 18 -5.20 7.55 -7.35
C ILE A 18 -4.11 7.83 -6.33
N ILE A 19 -3.69 6.78 -5.65
CA ILE A 19 -2.64 6.80 -4.63
C ILE A 19 -1.45 5.99 -5.15
N ALA A 20 -0.26 6.58 -5.08
CA ALA A 20 1.00 5.86 -5.21
C ALA A 20 1.64 5.71 -3.82
N MET A 21 2.14 4.53 -3.49
CA MET A 21 2.78 4.26 -2.21
C MET A 21 3.86 3.20 -2.35
N SER A 22 4.84 3.21 -1.44
CA SER A 22 5.80 2.11 -1.35
C SER A 22 5.19 0.88 -0.68
N PHE A 23 5.88 -0.25 -0.84
CA PHE A 23 5.41 -1.57 -0.43
C PHE A 23 5.01 -1.61 1.06
N PRO A 24 3.78 -2.03 1.38
CA PRO A 24 3.34 -2.21 2.76
C PRO A 24 3.99 -3.47 3.34
N SER A 25 4.72 -3.31 4.44
CA SER A 25 5.55 -4.36 5.02
C SER A 25 5.10 -4.75 6.43
N SER A 26 5.41 -5.99 6.82
CA SER A 26 5.22 -6.50 8.18
C SER A 26 6.56 -6.80 8.86
N GLY A 27 6.56 -6.90 10.19
CA GLY A 27 7.74 -7.27 10.97
C GLY A 27 8.87 -6.24 10.92
N LYS A 28 10.13 -6.68 10.98
CA LYS A 28 11.31 -5.79 11.06
C LYS A 28 11.50 -4.90 9.82
N MET A 29 10.84 -5.17 8.70
CA MET A 29 10.93 -4.34 7.51
C MET A 29 10.09 -3.05 7.60
N SER A 30 9.14 -2.98 8.54
CA SER A 30 8.32 -1.77 8.75
C SER A 30 9.06 -0.62 9.43
N PHE A 31 10.32 -0.82 9.85
CA PHE A 31 11.15 0.27 10.39
C PHE A 31 11.60 1.25 9.29
N TYR A 32 11.64 0.82 8.04
CA TYR A 32 12.10 1.62 6.89
C TYR A 32 11.10 1.63 5.72
N ARG A 33 10.01 0.86 5.81
CA ARG A 33 8.89 0.84 4.87
C ARG A 33 7.58 1.15 5.59
N ASN A 34 6.53 1.40 4.82
CA ASN A 34 5.18 1.58 5.35
C ASN A 34 4.77 0.38 6.22
N PRO A 35 4.37 0.59 7.49
CA PRO A 35 3.78 -0.47 8.30
C PRO A 35 2.43 -0.89 7.69
N MET A 36 2.25 -2.19 7.43
CA MET A 36 1.03 -2.74 6.84
C MET A 36 -0.23 -2.29 7.61
N SER A 37 -0.18 -2.33 8.94
CA SER A 37 -1.31 -1.92 9.80
C SER A 37 -1.70 -0.46 9.59
N GLU A 38 -0.73 0.43 9.39
CA GLU A 38 -0.99 1.86 9.20
C GLU A 38 -1.53 2.16 7.80
N VAL A 39 -1.07 1.44 6.77
CA VAL A 39 -1.65 1.54 5.43
C VAL A 39 -3.10 1.07 5.42
N VAL A 40 -3.38 -0.08 6.04
CA VAL A 40 -4.75 -0.59 6.18
C VAL A 40 -5.61 0.42 6.96
N ARG A 41 -5.11 0.94 8.09
CA ARG A 41 -5.80 1.97 8.89
C ARG A 41 -6.13 3.21 8.07
N LEU A 42 -5.19 3.70 7.25
CA LEU A 42 -5.40 4.87 6.40
C LEU A 42 -6.51 4.60 5.39
N LEU A 43 -6.41 3.49 4.65
CA LEU A 43 -7.36 3.15 3.60
C LEU A 43 -8.76 2.88 4.16
N ASP A 44 -8.88 2.19 5.29
CA ASP A 44 -10.17 1.90 5.92
C ASP A 44 -10.79 3.17 6.55
N THR A 45 -9.97 4.11 7.06
CA THR A 45 -10.46 5.37 7.63
C THR A 45 -10.86 6.38 6.56
N LYS A 46 -10.04 6.55 5.51
CA LYS A 46 -10.23 7.60 4.49
C LYS A 46 -11.07 7.13 3.30
N HIS A 47 -11.06 5.83 3.00
CA HIS A 47 -11.70 5.24 1.82
C HIS A 47 -12.51 3.97 2.16
N PRO A 48 -13.41 4.02 3.16
CA PRO A 48 -14.11 2.83 3.66
C PRO A 48 -14.85 2.11 2.52
N ASN A 49 -14.55 0.82 2.32
CA ASN A 49 -15.10 -0.03 1.25
C ASN A 49 -14.95 0.52 -0.19
N ARG A 50 -14.08 1.52 -0.41
CA ARG A 50 -13.96 2.26 -1.67
C ARG A 50 -12.52 2.36 -2.18
N TYR A 51 -11.69 1.36 -1.87
CA TYR A 51 -10.34 1.23 -2.41
C TYR A 51 -10.08 -0.18 -2.95
N LYS A 52 -9.10 -0.27 -3.85
CA LYS A 52 -8.49 -1.50 -4.35
C LYS A 52 -6.98 -1.31 -4.42
N VAL A 53 -6.23 -2.29 -3.95
CA VAL A 53 -4.76 -2.27 -3.94
C VAL A 53 -4.24 -3.05 -5.14
N TYR A 54 -3.27 -2.47 -5.84
CA TYR A 54 -2.57 -3.09 -6.95
C TYR A 54 -1.12 -3.31 -6.52
N ASN A 55 -0.72 -4.57 -6.33
CA ASN A 55 0.67 -4.90 -6.03
C ASN A 55 1.42 -5.13 -7.35
N LEU A 56 2.44 -4.32 -7.59
CA LEU A 56 3.27 -4.42 -8.80
C LEU A 56 4.56 -5.21 -8.57
N CYS A 57 4.89 -5.58 -7.33
CA CYS A 57 6.13 -6.25 -6.99
C CYS A 57 6.07 -7.74 -7.36
N SER A 58 7.07 -8.25 -8.10
CA SER A 58 7.18 -9.68 -8.42
C SER A 58 7.84 -10.47 -7.28
N GLU A 59 8.71 -9.82 -6.50
CA GLU A 59 9.56 -10.45 -5.49
C GLU A 59 8.86 -10.62 -4.14
N HIS A 60 7.85 -9.80 -3.87
CA HIS A 60 7.15 -9.75 -2.60
C HIS A 60 5.63 -9.68 -2.75
N SER A 61 4.95 -10.43 -1.89
CA SER A 61 3.50 -10.41 -1.77
C SER A 61 3.06 -10.42 -0.31
N TYR A 62 1.79 -10.12 -0.08
CA TYR A 62 1.15 -10.15 1.22
C TYR A 62 -0.23 -10.80 1.09
N SER A 63 -0.75 -11.31 2.20
CA SER A 63 -2.09 -11.92 2.21
C SER A 63 -3.14 -10.89 1.74
N PRO A 64 -3.99 -11.21 0.75
CA PRO A 64 -5.09 -10.34 0.35
C PRO A 64 -6.08 -10.03 1.48
N SER A 65 -6.08 -10.84 2.55
CA SER A 65 -6.94 -10.64 3.73
C SER A 65 -6.69 -9.31 4.44
N TYR A 66 -5.48 -8.75 4.38
CA TYR A 66 -5.17 -7.44 4.98
C TYR A 66 -6.02 -6.31 4.38
N PHE A 67 -6.41 -6.44 3.13
CA PHE A 67 -7.17 -5.44 2.38
C PHE A 67 -8.56 -5.94 2.02
N HIS A 68 -9.14 -6.81 2.85
CA HIS A 68 -10.49 -7.36 2.66
C HIS A 68 -10.69 -8.04 1.30
N GLY A 69 -9.65 -8.72 0.78
CA GLY A 69 -9.67 -9.36 -0.53
C GLY A 69 -9.62 -8.39 -1.73
N ARG A 70 -9.49 -7.08 -1.49
CA ARG A 70 -9.46 -6.04 -2.53
C ARG A 70 -8.03 -5.80 -3.05
N VAL A 71 -7.32 -6.87 -3.38
CA VAL A 71 -5.94 -6.83 -3.91
C VAL A 71 -5.91 -7.49 -5.30
N ALA A 72 -5.19 -6.88 -6.24
CA ALA A 72 -4.80 -7.50 -7.49
C ALA A 72 -3.28 -7.45 -7.64
N ASN A 73 -2.67 -8.54 -8.11
CA ASN A 73 -1.23 -8.63 -8.34
C ASN A 73 -0.94 -8.51 -9.83
N PHE A 74 0.00 -7.64 -10.18
CA PHE A 74 0.52 -7.44 -11.53
C PHE A 74 2.05 -7.44 -11.42
N PRO A 75 2.69 -8.61 -11.29
CA PRO A 75 4.10 -8.70 -10.97
C PRO A 75 4.94 -8.11 -12.10
N ILE A 76 5.77 -7.13 -11.78
CA ILE A 76 6.76 -6.48 -12.64
C ILE A 76 8.09 -6.59 -11.91
N ASP A 77 9.11 -7.10 -12.60
CA ASP A 77 10.44 -7.23 -12.02
C ASP A 77 11.05 -5.85 -11.76
N ASP A 78 11.77 -5.71 -10.66
CA ASP A 78 12.37 -4.44 -10.27
C ASP A 78 13.27 -3.89 -11.40
N HIS A 79 13.13 -2.60 -11.70
CA HIS A 79 13.80 -1.90 -12.81
C HIS A 79 13.52 -2.44 -14.24
N ASN A 80 12.47 -3.24 -14.44
CA ASN A 80 12.07 -3.75 -15.75
C ASN A 80 10.71 -3.17 -16.21
N VAL A 81 10.36 -3.44 -17.47
CA VAL A 81 9.05 -3.08 -18.05
C VAL A 81 8.07 -4.27 -17.91
N PRO A 82 6.75 -4.00 -17.82
CA PRO A 82 5.73 -5.04 -17.83
C PRO A 82 5.69 -5.85 -19.13
#